data_AF-A0A395TZW2-F1
#
_entry.id   AF-A0A395TZW2-F1
#
_cell.length_a   1.000
_cell.length_b   1.000
_cell.length_c   1.000
_cell.angle_alpha   90.00
_cell.angle_beta   90.00
_cell.angle_gamma   90.00
#
_symmetry.space_group_name_H-M   'P 1'
#
loop_
_entity.id
_entity.type
_entity.pdbx_description
1 polymer ?
#
loop_
_entity_poly.entity_id
_entity_poly.type
_entity_poly.pdbx_seq_one_letter_code
_entity_poly.pdbx_strand_id
1 'polypeptide(L)'
;MKSSRLLFLSFVVLFFLGISLLYFTYSSTPRTNLPDERQEHVIAPKPAPEIELSIHEHPAVELESTENRVVNEQEEVQELGEDPRVTEPQNVEQVWQPINPTPELADLKPKSQAVTDIQAIEFENIDQFRVLMAGDSATLQLPNGESIRVLIDEAQTQAQGIQTWAGNFETQGGTFPVTFTFGQHSIMGFIGHPQGSIKIEGVGHQAWVYQVPDSHGSEHDTQSHDRAH
;
A
#
# COMPACT_ATOMS: atom_id res chain seq x y z
N MET A 1 35.42 -6.68 21.21
CA MET A 1 34.35 -7.29 20.37
C MET A 1 33.38 -8.25 21.09
N LYS A 2 33.53 -8.56 22.40
CA LYS A 2 32.57 -9.43 23.12
C LYS A 2 31.39 -8.70 23.79
N SER A 3 31.53 -7.41 24.11
CA SER A 3 30.49 -6.62 24.80
C SER A 3 29.30 -6.24 23.92
N SER A 4 29.51 -6.04 22.62
CA SER A 4 28.44 -5.65 21.67
C SER A 4 27.40 -6.75 21.44
N ARG A 5 27.81 -8.03 21.47
CA ARG A 5 26.88 -9.17 21.30
C ARG A 5 25.95 -9.36 22.49
N LEU A 6 26.41 -9.09 23.70
CA LEU A 6 25.58 -9.19 24.92
C LEU A 6 24.54 -8.08 25.01
N LEU A 7 24.87 -6.87 24.57
CA LEU A 7 23.91 -5.76 24.48
C LEU A 7 22.85 -6.02 23.41
N PHE A 8 23.24 -6.58 22.26
CA PHE A 8 22.29 -6.92 21.19
C PHE A 8 21.31 -8.02 21.62
N LEU A 9 21.77 -9.07 22.30
CA LEU A 9 20.88 -10.10 22.84
C LEU A 9 19.91 -9.54 23.89
N SER A 10 20.35 -8.60 24.74
CA SER A 10 19.47 -7.96 25.72
C SER A 10 18.34 -7.16 25.06
N PHE A 11 18.62 -6.46 23.97
CA PHE A 11 17.60 -5.71 23.23
C PHE A 11 16.59 -6.64 22.56
N VAL A 12 17.05 -7.74 21.96
CA VAL A 12 16.16 -8.73 21.33
C VAL A 12 15.23 -9.38 22.35
N VAL A 13 15.74 -9.76 23.52
CA VAL A 13 14.91 -10.35 24.59
C VAL A 13 13.88 -9.36 25.12
N LEU A 14 14.24 -8.10 25.34
CA LEU A 14 13.30 -7.07 25.79
C LEU A 14 12.24 -6.74 24.74
N PHE A 15 12.60 -6.76 23.46
CA PHE A 15 11.66 -6.57 22.35
C PHE A 15 10.60 -7.68 22.29
N PHE A 16 11.00 -8.95 22.40
CA PHE A 16 10.05 -10.07 22.44
C PHE A 16 9.18 -10.07 23.70
N LEU A 17 9.74 -9.66 24.86
CA LEU A 17 8.96 -9.54 26.10
C LEU A 17 7.89 -8.43 25.99
N GLY A 18 8.22 -7.30 25.37
CA GLY A 18 7.30 -6.19 25.12
C GLY A 18 6.15 -6.59 24.18
N ILE A 19 6.45 -7.29 23.09
CA ILE A 19 5.44 -7.80 22.15
C ILE A 19 4.53 -8.81 22.87
N SER A 20 5.08 -9.71 23.68
CA SER A 20 4.30 -10.71 24.41
C SER A 20 3.34 -10.08 25.44
N LEU A 21 3.77 -9.03 26.14
CA LEU A 21 2.89 -8.24 27.03
C LEU A 21 1.76 -7.55 26.27
N LEU A 22 2.02 -7.03 25.08
CA LEU A 22 1.03 -6.35 24.23
C LEU A 22 -0.07 -7.33 23.76
N TYR A 23 0.32 -8.56 23.39
CA TYR A 23 -0.62 -9.64 23.05
C TYR A 23 -1.46 -10.11 24.25
N PHE A 24 -0.88 -10.15 25.46
CA PHE A 24 -1.60 -10.54 26.67
C PHE A 24 -2.67 -9.51 27.07
N THR A 25 -2.38 -8.22 26.92
CA THR A 25 -3.38 -7.16 27.19
C THR A 25 -4.49 -7.10 26.16
N TYR A 26 -4.20 -7.44 24.89
CA TYR A 26 -5.20 -7.41 23.81
C TYR A 26 -6.24 -8.55 23.91
N SER A 27 -5.83 -9.70 24.44
CA SER A 27 -6.71 -10.87 24.58
C SER A 27 -7.67 -10.80 25.78
N SER A 28 -7.61 -9.72 26.56
CA SER A 28 -8.32 -9.57 27.83
C SER A 28 -9.46 -8.54 27.79
N THR A 29 -10.22 -8.45 26.69
CA THR A 29 -11.47 -7.65 26.68
C THR A 29 -12.68 -8.56 26.93
N PRO A 30 -13.47 -8.34 28.00
CA PRO A 30 -14.68 -9.12 28.26
C PRO A 30 -15.75 -8.73 27.24
N ARG A 31 -16.36 -9.72 26.57
CA ARG A 31 -17.51 -9.52 25.70
C ARG A 31 -18.68 -8.93 26.49
N THR A 32 -19.04 -7.69 26.17
CA THR A 32 -20.31 -7.08 26.55
C THR A 32 -21.43 -7.79 25.78
N ASN A 33 -22.31 -8.49 26.51
CA ASN A 33 -23.51 -9.12 25.98
C ASN A 33 -24.50 -8.05 25.49
N LEU A 34 -24.91 -8.11 24.22
CA LEU A 34 -26.10 -7.41 23.72
C LEU A 34 -27.34 -8.31 23.91
N PRO A 35 -28.52 -7.73 24.18
CA PRO A 35 -29.73 -8.50 24.47
C PRO A 35 -30.35 -9.10 23.20
N ASP A 36 -30.89 -10.29 23.42
CA ASP A 36 -31.60 -11.19 22.51
C ASP A 36 -32.91 -10.58 21.99
N GLU A 37 -33.07 -10.45 20.67
CA GLU A 37 -34.40 -10.33 20.09
C GLU A 37 -34.45 -10.84 18.63
N ARG A 38 -35.46 -11.69 18.38
CA ARG A 38 -35.97 -12.22 17.11
C ARG A 38 -35.28 -13.48 16.56
N GLN A 39 -35.64 -14.61 17.18
CA GLN A 39 -35.79 -15.88 16.47
C GLN A 39 -36.83 -15.73 15.35
N GLU A 40 -36.42 -15.89 14.10
CA GLU A 40 -37.32 -16.34 13.04
C GLU A 40 -36.73 -17.58 12.38
N HIS A 41 -37.46 -18.68 12.55
CA HIS A 41 -37.11 -20.02 12.13
C HIS A 41 -37.45 -20.20 10.66
N VAL A 42 -36.46 -20.26 9.77
CA VAL A 42 -36.65 -20.76 8.40
C VAL A 42 -35.50 -21.71 8.03
N ILE A 43 -35.68 -22.95 8.45
CA ILE A 43 -35.49 -24.22 7.72
C ILE A 43 -34.39 -24.22 6.63
N ALA A 44 -33.27 -24.84 6.97
CA ALA A 44 -32.26 -25.30 6.01
C ALA A 44 -32.78 -26.49 5.17
N PRO A 45 -32.49 -26.56 3.86
CA PRO A 45 -32.55 -27.80 3.12
C PRO A 45 -31.19 -28.52 3.12
N LYS A 46 -31.18 -29.62 3.88
CA LYS A 46 -30.40 -30.88 3.80
C LYS A 46 -29.50 -31.10 2.55
N PRO A 47 -28.23 -31.56 2.72
CA PRO A 47 -27.39 -32.02 1.62
C PRO A 47 -27.58 -33.53 1.34
N ALA A 48 -27.56 -33.92 0.06
CA ALA A 48 -27.28 -35.29 -0.44
C ALA A 48 -27.30 -35.31 -2.00
N PRO A 49 -26.66 -36.28 -2.69
CA PRO A 49 -25.50 -37.09 -2.34
C PRO A 49 -24.39 -37.09 -3.42
N GLU A 50 -23.27 -37.69 -3.03
CA GLU A 50 -22.08 -38.14 -3.76
C GLU A 50 -22.39 -38.85 -5.09
N ILE A 51 -21.71 -38.48 -6.18
CA ILE A 51 -21.70 -39.24 -7.44
C ILE A 51 -20.31 -39.85 -7.60
N GLU A 52 -20.31 -41.18 -7.68
CA GLU A 52 -19.18 -42.07 -7.66
C GLU A 52 -18.23 -41.93 -8.86
N LEU A 53 -16.98 -42.23 -8.54
CA LEU A 53 -15.81 -42.44 -9.40
C LEU A 53 -16.08 -43.53 -10.44
N SER A 54 -15.84 -43.26 -11.72
CA SER A 54 -15.73 -44.30 -12.76
C SER A 54 -14.39 -44.20 -13.46
N ILE A 55 -13.50 -45.11 -13.06
CA ILE A 55 -12.24 -45.46 -13.72
C ILE A 55 -12.60 -46.24 -14.99
N HIS A 56 -12.04 -45.87 -16.14
CA HIS A 56 -11.94 -46.74 -17.30
C HIS A 56 -10.47 -46.90 -17.68
N GLU A 57 -9.91 -48.03 -17.26
CA GLU A 57 -8.65 -48.58 -17.73
C GLU A 57 -8.84 -49.35 -19.04
N HIS A 58 -7.69 -49.58 -19.70
CA HIS A 58 -7.32 -50.61 -20.68
C HIS A 58 -7.03 -50.10 -22.11
N PRO A 59 -6.05 -50.69 -22.83
CA PRO A 59 -4.87 -51.43 -22.35
C PRO A 59 -3.55 -51.08 -23.07
N ALA A 60 -2.49 -51.58 -22.45
CA ALA A 60 -1.12 -51.65 -22.94
C ALA A 60 -0.99 -52.33 -24.32
N VAL A 61 -0.08 -51.80 -25.14
CA VAL A 61 0.61 -52.57 -26.18
C VAL A 61 2.10 -52.33 -25.98
N GLU A 62 2.72 -53.32 -25.35
CA GLU A 62 4.16 -53.56 -25.36
C GLU A 62 4.49 -54.36 -26.64
N LEU A 63 5.59 -54.02 -27.32
CA LEU A 63 6.55 -54.99 -27.89
C LEU A 63 7.76 -54.25 -28.50
N GLU A 64 8.93 -54.74 -28.10
CA GLU A 64 10.30 -54.30 -28.32
C GLU A 64 10.75 -54.24 -29.80
N SER A 65 11.82 -53.47 -30.07
CA SER A 65 13.08 -54.04 -30.60
C SER A 65 14.22 -53.01 -30.74
N THR A 66 15.41 -53.44 -30.27
CA THR A 66 16.77 -53.14 -30.76
C THR A 66 17.48 -51.82 -30.41
N GLU A 67 18.23 -51.88 -29.30
CA GLU A 67 19.71 -51.91 -29.24
C GLU A 67 20.57 -50.83 -29.96
N ASN A 68 21.28 -50.07 -29.10
CA ASN A 68 22.59 -49.42 -29.25
C ASN A 68 22.83 -48.39 -30.37
N ARG A 69 22.80 -47.11 -29.97
CA ARG A 69 23.88 -46.17 -30.36
C ARG A 69 24.08 -45.09 -29.29
N VAL A 70 25.18 -45.24 -28.56
CA VAL A 70 25.77 -44.24 -27.68
C VAL A 70 25.98 -42.94 -28.46
N VAL A 71 25.32 -41.86 -28.05
CA VAL A 71 25.64 -40.49 -28.45
C VAL A 71 25.58 -39.60 -27.21
N ASN A 72 26.76 -39.47 -26.60
CA ASN A 72 27.30 -38.27 -25.97
C ASN A 72 26.27 -37.32 -25.30
N GLU A 73 25.98 -37.55 -24.03
CA GLU A 73 25.36 -36.56 -23.15
C GLU A 73 26.37 -35.42 -22.94
N GLN A 74 26.30 -34.41 -23.79
CA GLN A 74 26.70 -33.08 -23.39
C GLN A 74 25.60 -32.59 -22.46
N GLU A 75 25.95 -32.42 -21.18
CA GLU A 75 25.19 -31.66 -20.19
C GLU A 75 24.91 -30.26 -20.76
N GLU A 76 23.81 -30.15 -21.49
CA GLU A 76 23.14 -28.88 -21.74
C GLU A 76 22.49 -28.51 -20.41
N VAL A 77 23.26 -27.79 -19.58
CA VAL A 77 22.70 -27.01 -18.49
C VAL A 77 21.66 -26.11 -19.13
N GLN A 78 20.39 -26.50 -19.04
CA GLN A 78 19.26 -25.65 -19.36
C GLN A 78 19.39 -24.44 -18.45
N GLU A 79 19.91 -23.36 -19.01
CA GLU A 79 19.79 -22.02 -18.46
C GLU A 79 18.30 -21.82 -18.25
N LEU A 80 17.90 -21.81 -16.97
CA LEU A 80 16.55 -21.55 -16.54
C LEU A 80 16.23 -20.17 -17.08
N GLY A 81 15.52 -20.12 -18.21
CA GLY A 81 15.25 -18.88 -18.93
C GLY A 81 14.72 -17.85 -17.96
N GLU A 82 15.49 -16.78 -17.77
CA GLU A 82 15.00 -15.56 -17.15
C GLU A 82 13.72 -15.19 -17.91
N ASP A 83 12.57 -15.15 -17.22
CA ASP A 83 11.30 -14.69 -17.78
C ASP A 83 11.55 -13.32 -18.43
N PRO A 84 11.52 -13.20 -19.78
CA PRO A 84 11.91 -11.98 -20.46
C PRO A 84 10.73 -10.99 -20.49
N ARG A 85 10.18 -10.72 -19.30
CA ARG A 85 9.30 -9.58 -19.07
C ARG A 85 9.98 -8.65 -18.07
N VAL A 86 11.21 -8.26 -18.39
CA VAL A 86 11.67 -6.92 -18.07
C VAL A 86 10.78 -5.99 -18.89
N THR A 87 9.60 -5.69 -18.33
CA THR A 87 8.77 -4.61 -18.84
C THR A 87 9.63 -3.38 -18.69
N GLU A 88 9.91 -2.68 -19.79
CA GLU A 88 10.73 -1.47 -19.73
C GLU A 88 10.15 -0.53 -18.66
N PRO A 89 10.99 0.12 -17.84
CA PRO A 89 10.52 1.07 -16.85
C PRO A 89 9.58 2.10 -17.47
N GLN A 90 8.39 2.23 -16.92
CA GLN A 90 7.40 3.18 -17.42
C GLN A 90 7.59 4.56 -16.77
N ASN A 91 7.16 5.59 -17.50
CA ASN A 91 7.01 6.94 -16.96
C ASN A 91 5.54 7.35 -17.10
N VAL A 92 4.87 7.62 -15.98
CA VAL A 92 3.52 8.18 -15.97
C VAL A 92 3.63 9.69 -15.86
N GLU A 93 3.38 10.38 -16.97
CA GLU A 93 3.34 11.84 -17.03
C GLU A 93 1.93 12.37 -16.75
N GLN A 94 1.87 13.63 -16.31
CA GLN A 94 0.61 14.35 -16.08
C GLN A 94 -0.41 13.53 -15.28
N VAL A 95 0.03 13.01 -14.13
CA VAL A 95 -0.74 12.06 -13.32
C VAL A 95 -2.14 12.57 -12.97
N TRP A 96 -2.28 13.89 -12.79
CA TRP A 96 -3.54 14.53 -12.42
C TRP A 96 -3.69 15.93 -13.03
N GLN A 97 -4.93 16.41 -13.02
CA GLN A 97 -5.30 17.76 -13.39
C GLN A 97 -6.13 18.45 -12.27
N PRO A 98 -6.06 19.80 -12.17
CA PRO A 98 -6.91 20.55 -11.24
C PRO A 98 -8.40 20.47 -11.62
N ILE A 99 -9.27 20.35 -10.61
CA ILE A 99 -10.72 20.35 -10.78
C ILE A 99 -11.43 21.26 -9.78
N ASN A 100 -12.71 21.51 -10.01
CA ASN A 100 -13.62 21.92 -8.93
C ASN A 100 -14.06 20.68 -8.14
N PRO A 101 -14.06 20.72 -6.80
CA PRO A 101 -14.39 19.54 -6.00
C PRO A 101 -15.84 19.12 -6.18
N THR A 102 -16.06 17.81 -6.30
CA THR A 102 -17.39 17.20 -6.17
C THR A 102 -17.90 17.33 -4.73
N PRO A 103 -19.21 17.18 -4.47
CA PRO A 103 -19.74 17.18 -3.10
C PRO A 103 -19.06 16.16 -2.19
N GLU A 104 -18.78 14.96 -2.71
CA GLU A 104 -18.09 13.90 -1.96
C GLU A 104 -16.66 14.29 -1.60
N LEU A 105 -15.90 14.86 -2.55
CA LEU A 105 -14.56 15.35 -2.27
C LEU A 105 -14.57 16.56 -1.31
N ALA A 106 -15.57 17.42 -1.39
CA ALA A 106 -15.68 18.60 -0.54
C ALA A 106 -15.78 18.23 0.95
N ASP A 107 -16.42 17.11 1.28
CA ASP A 107 -16.53 16.61 2.65
C ASP A 107 -15.17 16.16 3.24
N LEU A 108 -14.22 15.80 2.38
CA LEU A 108 -12.86 15.41 2.76
C LEU A 108 -11.88 16.59 2.87
N LYS A 109 -12.33 17.82 2.61
CA LYS A 109 -11.45 18.99 2.64
C LYS A 109 -10.80 19.14 4.04
N PRO A 110 -9.47 19.34 4.12
CA PRO A 110 -8.80 19.69 5.36
C PRO A 110 -9.47 20.86 6.08
N LYS A 111 -9.73 20.67 7.38
CA LYS A 111 -10.47 21.65 8.22
C LYS A 111 -9.57 22.71 8.87
N SER A 112 -8.26 22.47 8.86
CA SER A 112 -7.29 23.40 9.46
C SER A 112 -7.23 24.70 8.67
N GLN A 113 -7.36 25.83 9.36
CA GLN A 113 -7.19 27.16 8.76
C GLN A 113 -5.74 27.46 8.36
N ALA A 114 -4.78 26.68 8.88
CA ALA A 114 -3.37 26.85 8.55
C ALA A 114 -3.03 26.35 7.13
N VAL A 115 -3.90 25.52 6.53
CA VAL A 115 -3.69 25.01 5.16
C VAL A 115 -4.12 26.09 4.16
N THR A 116 -3.14 26.80 3.60
CA THR A 116 -3.35 27.87 2.60
C THR A 116 -3.22 27.36 1.17
N ASP A 117 -2.26 26.48 0.92
CA ASP A 117 -1.96 25.95 -0.41
C ASP A 117 -2.66 24.60 -0.57
N ILE A 118 -3.86 24.65 -1.16
CA ILE A 118 -4.74 23.50 -1.35
C ILE A 118 -5.38 23.52 -2.73
N GLN A 119 -5.38 22.36 -3.40
CA GLN A 119 -5.95 22.17 -4.71
C GLN A 119 -6.72 20.85 -4.79
N ALA A 120 -7.90 20.88 -5.40
CA ALA A 120 -8.64 19.68 -5.74
C ALA A 120 -8.16 19.17 -7.11
N ILE A 121 -7.92 17.87 -7.22
CA ILE A 121 -7.41 17.22 -8.42
C ILE A 121 -8.27 16.02 -8.82
N GLU A 122 -8.14 15.62 -10.08
CA GLU A 122 -8.58 14.33 -10.59
C GLU A 122 -7.40 13.63 -11.26
N PHE A 123 -7.21 12.35 -10.94
CA PHE A 123 -6.21 11.51 -11.56
C PHE A 123 -6.67 11.11 -12.97
N GLU A 124 -5.91 11.45 -14.00
CA GLU A 124 -6.23 11.09 -15.38
C GLU A 124 -5.88 9.63 -15.67
N ASN A 125 -4.76 9.16 -15.12
CA ASN A 125 -4.18 7.84 -15.38
C ASN A 125 -4.04 7.00 -14.11
N ILE A 126 -5.06 7.02 -13.23
CA ILE A 126 -4.97 6.39 -11.90
C ILE A 126 -4.64 4.90 -11.96
N ASP A 127 -5.15 4.17 -12.95
CA ASP A 127 -4.91 2.73 -13.07
C ASP A 127 -3.45 2.42 -13.36
N GLN A 128 -2.78 3.26 -14.16
CA GLN A 128 -1.33 3.15 -14.42
C GLN A 128 -0.52 3.63 -13.21
N PHE A 129 -0.92 4.76 -12.62
CA PHE A 129 -0.24 5.36 -11.49
C PHE A 129 -0.28 4.47 -10.23
N ARG A 130 -1.35 3.73 -9.99
CA ARG A 130 -1.49 2.88 -8.79
C ARG A 130 -0.65 1.60 -8.85
N VAL A 131 -0.29 1.15 -10.05
CA VAL A 131 0.44 -0.12 -10.27
C VAL A 131 1.91 0.09 -10.59
N LEU A 132 2.44 1.31 -10.38
CA LEU A 132 3.86 1.58 -10.54
C LEU A 132 4.70 0.66 -9.65
N MET A 133 5.82 0.18 -10.19
CA MET A 133 6.73 -0.75 -9.54
C MET A 133 8.14 -0.16 -9.45
N ALA A 134 9.02 -0.83 -8.70
CA ALA A 134 10.42 -0.43 -8.58
C ALA A 134 11.07 -0.25 -9.97
N GLY A 135 11.75 0.88 -10.17
CA GLY A 135 12.34 1.27 -11.45
C GLY A 135 11.47 2.19 -12.31
N ASP A 136 10.14 2.18 -12.11
CA ASP A 136 9.24 3.10 -12.79
C ASP A 136 9.42 4.54 -12.31
N SER A 137 8.80 5.49 -13.01
CA SER A 137 8.78 6.89 -12.62
C SER A 137 7.44 7.56 -12.84
N ALA A 138 7.21 8.66 -12.12
CA ALA A 138 6.05 9.50 -12.30
C ALA A 138 6.42 10.98 -12.23
N THR A 139 5.77 11.80 -13.06
CA THR A 139 5.90 13.26 -13.02
C THR A 139 4.66 13.88 -12.38
N LEU A 140 4.86 14.59 -11.27
CA LEU A 140 3.81 15.18 -10.46
C LEU A 140 3.88 16.70 -10.50
N GLN A 141 2.73 17.36 -10.66
CA GLN A 141 2.60 18.80 -10.51
C GLN A 141 2.13 19.13 -9.09
N LEU A 142 2.99 19.79 -8.32
CA LEU A 142 2.73 20.16 -6.93
C LEU A 142 1.88 21.45 -6.84
N PRO A 143 1.17 21.69 -5.72
CA PRO A 143 0.33 22.88 -5.55
C PRO A 143 1.09 24.21 -5.65
N ASN A 144 2.38 24.22 -5.33
CA ASN A 144 3.27 25.38 -5.45
C ASN A 144 3.71 25.65 -6.92
N GLY A 145 3.27 24.84 -7.88
CA GLY A 145 3.61 24.93 -9.30
C GLY A 145 4.90 24.21 -9.70
N GLU A 146 5.59 23.57 -8.77
CA GLU A 146 6.78 22.75 -9.06
C GLU A 146 6.41 21.43 -9.74
N SER A 147 7.19 21.05 -10.75
CA SER A 147 7.11 19.74 -11.39
C SER A 147 8.22 18.86 -10.86
N ILE A 148 7.85 17.74 -10.23
CA ILE A 148 8.81 16.77 -9.68
C ILE A 148 8.75 15.46 -10.44
N ARG A 149 9.91 14.84 -10.66
CA ARG A 149 10.00 13.46 -11.16
C ARG A 149 10.35 12.53 -10.00
N VAL A 150 9.45 11.62 -9.69
CA VAL A 150 9.61 10.60 -8.66
C VAL A 150 10.14 9.33 -9.29
N LEU A 151 11.20 8.77 -8.74
CA LEU A 151 11.67 7.41 -9.05
C LEU A 151 11.08 6.45 -8.02
N ILE A 152 10.46 5.37 -8.47
CA ILE A 152 9.84 4.38 -7.60
C ILE A 152 10.88 3.36 -7.16
N ASP A 153 10.98 3.16 -5.85
CA ASP A 153 11.95 2.25 -5.23
C ASP A 153 11.31 0.93 -4.82
N GLU A 154 10.05 0.97 -4.37
CA GLU A 154 9.33 -0.20 -3.91
C GLU A 154 7.81 -0.08 -4.15
N ALA A 155 7.18 -1.22 -4.35
CA ALA A 155 5.73 -1.35 -4.44
C ALA A 155 5.28 -2.61 -3.73
N GLN A 156 4.12 -2.54 -3.09
CA GLN A 156 3.51 -3.63 -2.32
C GLN A 156 2.02 -3.70 -2.59
N THR A 157 1.54 -4.90 -2.88
CA THR A 157 0.12 -5.24 -2.87
C THR A 157 -0.21 -5.94 -1.56
N GLN A 158 -1.13 -5.37 -0.80
CA GLN A 158 -1.65 -5.98 0.43
C GLN A 158 -2.97 -6.71 0.16
N ALA A 159 -3.51 -7.36 1.19
CA ALA A 159 -4.82 -8.00 1.12
C ALA A 159 -5.90 -7.00 0.67
N GLN A 160 -6.96 -7.50 0.04
CA GLN A 160 -8.09 -6.70 -0.47
C GLN A 160 -7.72 -5.69 -1.57
N GLY A 161 -6.56 -5.85 -2.23
CA GLY A 161 -6.19 -5.05 -3.40
C GLY A 161 -5.68 -3.65 -3.06
N ILE A 162 -5.29 -3.40 -1.81
CA ILE A 162 -4.61 -2.16 -1.43
C ILE A 162 -3.23 -2.15 -2.08
N GLN A 163 -2.96 -1.11 -2.86
CA GLN A 163 -1.66 -0.90 -3.52
C GLN A 163 -0.93 0.24 -2.84
N THR A 164 0.32 0.02 -2.47
CA THR A 164 1.20 1.06 -1.94
C THR A 164 2.49 1.06 -2.73
N TRP A 165 2.98 2.23 -3.11
CA TRP A 165 4.35 2.38 -3.59
C TRP A 165 5.04 3.54 -2.89
N ALA A 166 6.35 3.43 -2.79
CA ALA A 166 7.22 4.46 -2.26
C ALA A 166 8.38 4.71 -3.22
N GLY A 167 8.85 5.94 -3.20
CA GLY A 167 9.92 6.41 -4.06
C GLY A 167 10.52 7.70 -3.54
N ASN A 168 11.39 8.30 -4.34
CA ASN A 168 12.08 9.52 -3.99
C ASN A 168 12.16 10.47 -5.18
N PHE A 169 12.28 11.76 -4.88
CA PHE A 169 12.68 12.78 -5.86
C PHE A 169 13.80 13.64 -5.32
N GLU A 170 14.53 14.29 -6.21
CA GLU A 170 15.61 15.20 -5.86
C GLU A 170 15.20 16.64 -6.14
N THR A 171 15.39 17.53 -5.16
CA THR A 171 15.24 18.98 -5.33
C THR A 171 16.21 19.68 -4.39
N GLN A 172 16.70 20.86 -4.77
CA GLN A 172 17.58 21.68 -3.93
C GLN A 172 18.80 20.95 -3.32
N GLY A 173 19.31 19.91 -4.01
CA GLY A 173 20.46 19.11 -3.55
C GLY A 173 20.14 18.09 -2.44
N GLY A 174 18.86 17.87 -2.13
CA GLY A 174 18.40 16.83 -1.21
C GLY A 174 17.49 15.81 -1.89
N THR A 175 17.35 14.64 -1.27
CA THR A 175 16.43 13.57 -1.69
C THR A 175 15.26 13.52 -0.71
N PHE A 176 14.04 13.50 -1.24
CA PHE A 176 12.82 13.56 -0.45
C PHE A 176 11.87 12.41 -0.77
N PRO A 177 11.22 11.82 0.25
CA PRO A 177 10.39 10.65 0.08
C PRO A 177 9.02 11.00 -0.50
N VAL A 178 8.48 10.08 -1.28
CA VAL A 178 7.11 10.07 -1.76
C VAL A 178 6.49 8.71 -1.45
N THR A 179 5.24 8.71 -1.01
CA THR A 179 4.48 7.48 -0.78
C THR A 179 3.05 7.69 -1.21
N PHE A 180 2.48 6.72 -1.92
CA PHE A 180 1.06 6.67 -2.23
C PHE A 180 0.47 5.33 -1.79
N THR A 181 -0.76 5.36 -1.30
CA THR A 181 -1.56 4.20 -0.96
C THR A 181 -2.94 4.34 -1.56
N PHE A 182 -3.35 3.34 -2.33
CA PHE A 182 -4.63 3.26 -3.00
C PHE A 182 -5.42 2.13 -2.36
N GLY A 183 -6.44 2.49 -1.59
CA GLY A 183 -7.43 1.57 -1.07
C GLY A 183 -8.50 1.23 -2.11
N GLN A 184 -9.55 0.53 -1.67
CA GLN A 184 -10.69 0.20 -2.52
C GLN A 184 -11.44 1.46 -3.00
N HIS A 185 -11.57 2.46 -2.11
CA HIS A 185 -12.24 3.72 -2.40
C HIS A 185 -11.45 4.95 -1.96
N SER A 186 -10.29 4.79 -1.31
CA SER A 186 -9.51 5.89 -0.76
C SER A 186 -8.16 6.05 -1.44
N ILE A 187 -7.69 7.28 -1.52
CA ILE A 187 -6.34 7.61 -1.95
C ILE A 187 -5.67 8.37 -0.80
N MET A 188 -4.49 7.92 -0.39
CA MET A 188 -3.64 8.66 0.53
C MET A 188 -2.26 8.81 -0.08
N GLY A 189 -1.67 9.99 0.08
CA GLY A 189 -0.30 10.25 -0.36
C GLY A 189 0.43 11.21 0.56
N PHE A 190 1.74 11.09 0.53
CA PHE A 190 2.67 11.93 1.27
C PHE A 190 3.87 12.24 0.38
N ILE A 191 4.23 13.51 0.30
CA ILE A 191 5.42 14.00 -0.40
C ILE A 191 6.19 14.85 0.61
N GLY A 192 7.36 14.38 1.02
CA GLY A 192 8.31 15.20 1.75
C GLY A 192 8.80 16.32 0.84
N HIS A 193 8.86 17.56 1.33
CA HIS A 193 9.29 18.69 0.49
C HIS A 193 9.95 19.76 1.39
N PRO A 194 11.02 20.43 0.93
CA PRO A 194 11.80 21.37 1.76
C PRO A 194 11.01 22.58 2.25
N GLN A 195 9.90 22.92 1.61
CA GLN A 195 9.03 24.03 2.03
C GLN A 195 7.92 23.61 3.00
N GLY A 196 7.83 22.31 3.33
CA GLY A 196 6.76 21.72 4.14
C GLY A 196 6.17 20.52 3.42
N SER A 197 5.77 19.49 4.17
CA SER A 197 5.25 18.25 3.59
C SER A 197 3.93 18.48 2.85
N ILE A 198 3.72 17.78 1.75
CA ILE A 198 2.47 17.80 0.99
C ILE A 198 1.72 16.50 1.28
N LYS A 199 0.43 16.62 1.57
CA LYS A 199 -0.50 15.51 1.78
C LYS A 199 -1.48 15.40 0.62
N ILE A 200 -1.87 14.17 0.35
CA ILE A 200 -2.90 13.82 -0.62
C ILE A 200 -3.94 12.97 0.09
N GLU A 201 -5.21 13.39 0.04
CA GLU A 201 -6.34 12.68 0.64
C GLU A 201 -7.51 12.71 -0.33
N GLY A 202 -8.01 11.54 -0.71
CA GLY A 202 -8.97 11.43 -1.80
C GLY A 202 -9.87 10.20 -1.75
N VAL A 203 -10.81 10.20 -2.69
CA VAL A 203 -11.84 9.17 -2.87
C VAL A 203 -12.04 8.91 -4.36
N GLY A 204 -12.19 7.64 -4.74
CA GLY A 204 -12.32 7.25 -6.13
C GLY A 204 -11.10 7.69 -6.94
N HIS A 205 -11.27 8.63 -7.88
CA HIS A 205 -10.21 9.17 -8.72
C HIS A 205 -9.90 10.64 -8.41
N GLN A 206 -10.43 11.20 -7.32
CA GLN A 206 -10.28 12.61 -6.97
C GLN A 206 -9.62 12.76 -5.61
N ALA A 207 -8.86 13.83 -5.43
CA ALA A 207 -8.17 14.08 -4.16
C ALA A 207 -7.98 15.57 -3.90
N TRP A 208 -7.78 15.90 -2.63
CA TRP A 208 -7.13 17.14 -2.22
C TRP A 208 -5.63 16.92 -2.17
N VAL A 209 -4.87 17.84 -2.77
CA VAL A 209 -3.41 17.96 -2.60
C VAL A 209 -3.16 19.26 -1.87
N TYR A 210 -2.46 19.21 -0.74
CA TYR A 210 -2.24 20.39 0.08
C TYR A 210 -0.94 20.34 0.87
N GLN A 211 -0.35 21.52 1.06
CA GLN A 211 0.85 21.67 1.88
C GLN A 211 0.45 21.78 3.35
N VAL A 212 1.11 20.98 4.19
CA VAL A 212 1.02 21.07 5.65
C VAL A 212 2.08 22.06 6.10
N PRO A 213 1.70 23.17 6.76
CA PRO A 213 2.67 24.12 7.29
C PRO A 213 3.56 23.45 8.32
N ASP A 214 4.83 23.83 8.34
CA ASP A 214 5.74 23.47 9.43
C ASP A 214 5.17 24.05 10.73
N SER A 215 4.73 23.19 11.63
CA SER A 215 4.05 23.59 12.84
C SER A 215 4.96 24.40 13.76
N HIS A 216 4.84 25.72 13.75
CA HIS A 216 5.19 26.56 14.90
C HIS A 216 4.09 27.60 15.10
N GLY A 217 3.24 27.33 16.08
CA GLY A 217 2.17 28.22 16.49
C GLY A 217 1.11 27.46 17.25
N SER A 218 1.44 26.99 18.45
CA SER A 218 0.44 26.88 19.49
C SER A 218 -0.17 28.29 19.64
N GLU A 219 -1.30 28.55 18.99
CA GLU A 219 -2.19 29.62 19.42
C GLU A 219 -2.61 29.25 20.84
N HIS A 220 -1.87 29.80 21.79
CA HIS A 220 -2.30 29.88 23.17
C HIS A 220 -3.51 30.79 23.12
N ASP A 221 -4.72 30.21 23.14
CA ASP A 221 -5.96 30.93 23.38
C ASP A 221 -5.77 31.73 24.68
N THR A 222 -5.43 33.01 24.52
CA THR A 222 -5.39 33.99 25.61
C THR A 222 -6.71 34.75 25.59
N GLN A 223 -7.81 34.00 25.61
CA GLN A 223 -9.15 34.53 25.85
C GLN A 223 -9.92 33.66 26.83
N SER A 224 -9.38 33.48 28.03
CA SER A 224 -10.20 33.15 29.20
C SER A 224 -9.36 33.38 30.46
N HIS A 225 -9.30 34.63 30.93
CA HIS A 225 -9.31 34.98 32.36
C HIS A 225 -9.07 36.49 32.48
N ASP A 226 -10.13 37.27 32.31
CA ASP A 226 -10.29 38.49 33.12
C ASP A 226 -11.76 38.92 33.09
N ARG A 227 -12.54 38.24 33.92
CA ARG A 227 -13.80 38.78 34.42
C ARG A 227 -13.98 38.36 35.87
N ALA A 228 -13.21 38.97 36.75
CA ALA A 228 -13.59 39.20 38.13
C ALA A 228 -12.61 40.18 38.76
N HIS A 229 -12.95 41.47 38.79
CA HIS A 229 -12.71 42.38 39.92
C HIS A 229 -13.68 43.56 39.83
#